data_AF-A0A959CI18-F1
#
_entry.id   AF-A0A959CI18-F1
#
_cell.length_a   1.000
_cell.length_b   1.000
_cell.length_c   1.000
_cell.angle_alpha   90.00
_cell.angle_beta   90.00
_cell.angle_gamma   90.00
#
_symmetry.space_group_name_H-M   'P 1'
#
loop_
_entity.id
_entity.type
_entity.pdbx_description
1 polymer ?
#
loop_
_entity_poly.entity_id
_entity_poly.type
_entity_poly.pdbx_seq_one_letter_code
_entity_poly.pdbx_strand_id
1 'polypeptide(L)'
;MKNWTSLAILFFAATFSQAQPERWQQRAEYKMVIDFDVRNHQFKGTQELIYYNNSPDTLDKVFYHLYFNAFQPNSMMDIRSRTIMDADPRVGGRIFELKENEVGYHKIRSLRMDGEPAAIEVAGTILEVQLPRPVLPGGRAVFEMEFESQVPLQIRRAGRDNSEGIAYSMAQWYPKMCEYDYQGWHANPYIGREFYGVWGDFDVTINIDADYTVAATGYLQNPEEIGHGYGEKTAASKDKKLSYHFIAPNVHDFLWAADPDYTHDTFTRKDGTVLHFFYQKNENTEEAWGRLPAIMDKAFDFINANYGQYPYKQYSFIQGGDGGMEYPMATLITGERSLGSLVGVSVHE
;
A
#
# COMPACT_ATOMS: atom_id res chain seq x y z
N MET A 1 -9.70 36.37 75.94
CA MET A 1 -10.68 36.44 74.83
C MET A 1 -9.89 36.48 73.53
N LYS A 2 -9.90 35.33 72.83
CA LYS A 2 -9.36 35.19 71.46
C LYS A 2 -10.26 35.98 70.52
N ASN A 3 -9.71 36.59 69.47
CA ASN A 3 -10.38 36.65 68.17
C ASN A 3 -9.33 36.56 67.07
N TRP A 4 -9.43 35.45 66.34
CA TRP A 4 -8.70 35.12 65.13
C TRP A 4 -9.42 35.77 63.95
N THR A 5 -8.66 36.36 63.03
CA THR A 5 -9.08 36.51 61.64
C THR A 5 -7.91 36.12 60.76
N SER A 6 -7.86 34.82 60.46
CA SER A 6 -6.95 34.24 59.47
C SER A 6 -7.50 34.54 58.07
N LEU A 7 -6.72 35.27 57.26
CA LEU A 7 -6.99 35.48 55.85
C LEU A 7 -6.47 34.24 55.09
N ALA A 8 -7.36 33.35 54.66
CA ALA A 8 -7.00 32.22 53.81
C ALA A 8 -6.96 32.70 52.35
N ILE A 9 -5.76 32.83 51.80
CA ILE A 9 -5.55 33.02 50.35
C ILE A 9 -5.65 31.63 49.72
N LEU A 10 -6.78 31.35 49.08
CA LEU A 10 -6.98 30.19 48.21
C LEU A 10 -6.20 30.43 46.90
N PHE A 11 -5.01 29.83 46.80
CA PHE A 11 -4.33 29.63 45.51
C PHE A 11 -5.14 28.62 44.69
N PHE A 12 -5.92 29.12 43.74
CA PHE A 12 -6.52 28.29 42.70
C PHE A 12 -5.41 27.94 41.69
N ALA A 13 -4.70 26.84 41.94
CA ALA A 13 -3.87 26.24 40.91
C ALA A 13 -4.82 25.66 39.85
N ALA A 14 -4.93 26.34 38.71
CA ALA A 14 -5.56 25.77 37.53
C ALA A 14 -4.68 24.61 37.04
N THR A 15 -4.96 23.41 37.54
CA THR A 15 -4.45 22.18 36.94
C THR A 15 -5.13 22.05 35.59
N PHE A 16 -4.45 22.46 34.52
CA PHE A 16 -4.79 22.02 33.18
C PHE A 16 -4.54 20.51 33.11
N SER A 17 -5.54 19.72 33.45
CA SER A 17 -5.56 18.30 33.13
C SER A 17 -5.67 18.19 31.61
N GLN A 18 -4.53 18.12 30.91
CA GLN A 18 -4.49 17.57 29.55
C GLN A 18 -4.68 16.06 29.66
N ALA A 19 -5.95 15.66 29.80
CA ALA A 19 -6.35 14.27 30.01
C ALA A 19 -6.45 13.47 28.70
N GLN A 20 -5.94 14.01 27.59
CA GLN A 20 -5.73 13.29 26.35
C GLN A 20 -4.29 13.58 25.93
N PRO A 21 -3.44 12.57 25.63
CA PRO A 21 -2.23 12.86 24.89
C PRO A 21 -2.63 13.62 23.62
N GLU A 22 -1.89 14.67 23.26
CA GLU A 22 -2.07 15.28 21.93
C GLU A 22 -2.08 14.14 20.92
N ARG A 23 -3.18 14.01 20.18
CA ARG A 23 -3.29 12.99 19.14
C ARG A 23 -2.44 13.46 17.98
N TRP A 24 -1.18 13.05 17.98
CA TRP A 24 -0.28 13.18 16.85
C TRP A 24 -0.29 11.87 16.05
N GLN A 25 0.01 11.98 14.77
CA GLN A 25 0.26 10.86 13.87
C GLN A 25 1.43 11.26 12.99
N GLN A 26 2.20 10.28 12.53
CA GLN A 26 3.31 10.59 11.63
C GLN A 26 2.78 10.96 10.24
N ARG A 27 3.63 11.63 9.46
CA ARG A 27 3.36 11.93 8.05
C ARG A 27 4.57 11.51 7.23
N ALA A 28 4.32 10.95 6.06
CA ALA A 28 5.33 10.64 5.07
C ALA A 28 4.97 11.19 3.69
N GLU A 29 5.95 11.49 2.87
CA GLU A 29 5.77 11.79 1.46
C GLU A 29 6.73 10.92 0.67
N TYR A 30 6.19 10.07 -0.21
CA TYR A 30 6.94 9.12 -1.01
C TYR A 30 7.01 9.62 -2.45
N LYS A 31 8.21 9.64 -3.00
CA LYS A 31 8.44 9.72 -4.43
C LYS A 31 9.19 8.47 -4.88
N MET A 32 8.58 7.68 -5.74
CA MET A 32 9.13 6.40 -6.20
C MET A 32 9.21 6.33 -7.72
N VAL A 33 10.35 5.85 -8.23
CA VAL A 33 10.50 5.51 -9.65
C VAL A 33 10.93 4.06 -9.76
N ILE A 34 10.09 3.27 -10.43
CA ILE A 34 10.24 1.82 -10.55
C ILE A 34 10.55 1.45 -11.99
N ASP A 35 11.60 0.68 -12.20
CA ASP A 35 11.91 0.04 -13.48
C ASP A 35 11.62 -1.45 -13.39
N PHE A 36 10.52 -1.89 -13.99
CA PHE A 36 9.99 -3.24 -13.87
C PHE A 36 10.46 -4.13 -15.02
N ASP A 37 10.98 -5.30 -14.71
CA ASP A 37 11.42 -6.33 -15.66
C ASP A 37 10.44 -7.51 -15.59
N VAL A 38 9.50 -7.53 -16.54
CA VAL A 38 8.47 -8.56 -16.62
C VAL A 38 9.02 -9.95 -16.96
N ARG A 39 10.21 -10.03 -17.60
CA ARG A 39 10.81 -11.31 -18.00
C ARG A 39 11.39 -12.05 -16.82
N ASN A 40 11.96 -11.30 -15.87
CA ASN A 40 12.57 -11.85 -14.67
C ASN A 40 11.67 -11.72 -13.43
N HIS A 41 10.51 -11.06 -13.54
CA HIS A 41 9.61 -10.73 -12.44
C HIS A 41 10.31 -9.96 -11.31
N GLN A 42 11.16 -9.02 -11.70
CA GLN A 42 12.01 -8.24 -10.82
C GLN A 42 11.86 -6.75 -11.12
N PHE A 43 12.24 -5.90 -10.18
CA PHE A 43 12.27 -4.47 -10.42
C PHE A 43 13.35 -3.78 -9.60
N LYS A 44 13.81 -2.65 -10.15
CA LYS A 44 14.68 -1.70 -9.46
C LYS A 44 13.86 -0.49 -9.07
N GLY A 45 14.04 -0.01 -7.85
CA GLY A 45 13.33 1.16 -7.34
C GLY A 45 14.30 2.19 -6.78
N THR A 46 13.99 3.45 -7.06
CA THR A 46 14.45 4.57 -6.24
C THR A 46 13.28 5.08 -5.43
N GLN A 47 13.52 5.38 -4.15
CA GLN A 47 12.53 5.95 -3.24
C GLN A 47 13.16 7.14 -2.52
N GLU A 48 12.55 8.31 -2.68
CA GLU A 48 12.76 9.45 -1.80
C GLU A 48 11.57 9.51 -0.83
N LEU A 49 11.85 9.54 0.47
CA LEU A 49 10.82 9.60 1.52
C LEU A 49 11.09 10.77 2.45
N ILE A 50 10.19 11.74 2.48
CA ILE A 50 10.21 12.81 3.49
C ILE A 50 9.40 12.34 4.69
N TYR A 51 10.06 12.15 5.83
CA TYR A 51 9.43 11.73 7.08
C TYR A 51 9.31 12.92 8.02
N TYR A 52 8.11 13.16 8.55
CA TYR A 52 7.85 14.19 9.54
C TYR A 52 7.69 13.53 10.90
N ASN A 53 8.54 13.89 11.87
CA ASN A 53 8.43 13.41 13.23
C ASN A 53 7.50 14.33 14.04
N ASN A 54 6.22 13.98 14.06
CA ASN A 54 5.20 14.69 14.84
C ASN A 54 5.13 14.20 16.29
N SER A 55 5.98 13.24 16.68
CA SER A 55 6.04 12.74 18.04
C SER A 55 6.77 13.73 18.97
N PRO A 56 6.56 13.65 20.30
CA PRO A 56 7.32 14.41 21.27
C PRO A 56 8.74 13.86 21.48
N ASP A 57 9.12 12.77 20.80
CA ASP A 57 10.35 12.03 21.01
C ASP A 57 11.43 12.39 19.99
N THR A 58 12.69 12.32 20.42
CA THR A 58 13.83 12.38 19.50
C THR A 58 14.07 10.98 18.93
N LEU A 59 14.10 10.87 17.61
CA LEU A 59 14.31 9.60 16.93
C LEU A 59 15.77 9.46 16.51
N ASP A 60 16.45 8.42 16.99
CA ASP A 60 17.83 8.07 16.60
C ASP A 60 17.88 6.91 15.59
N LYS A 61 16.75 6.26 15.36
CA LYS A 61 16.59 5.14 14.43
C LYS A 61 15.21 5.17 13.78
N VAL A 62 15.11 4.60 12.58
CA VAL A 62 13.84 4.33 11.90
C VAL A 62 13.81 2.89 11.41
N PHE A 63 12.63 2.40 11.05
CA PHE A 63 12.43 1.04 10.56
C PHE A 63 11.61 1.03 9.29
N TYR A 64 11.91 0.10 8.39
CA TYR A 64 11.08 -0.19 7.22
C TYR A 64 10.62 -1.65 7.22
N HIS A 65 9.38 -1.86 6.78
CA HIS A 65 8.91 -3.19 6.40
C HIS A 65 9.42 -3.56 5.01
N LEU A 66 9.99 -4.76 4.92
CA LEU A 66 10.40 -5.43 3.71
C LEU A 66 9.49 -6.64 3.49
N TYR A 67 8.21 -6.39 3.20
CA TYR A 67 7.16 -7.42 3.20
C TYR A 67 7.47 -8.60 2.27
N PHE A 68 8.05 -8.36 1.09
CA PHE A 68 8.36 -9.47 0.17
C PHE A 68 9.36 -10.47 0.75
N ASN A 69 10.19 -10.08 1.72
CA ASN A 69 11.11 -11.02 2.38
C ASN A 69 10.38 -12.13 3.13
N ALA A 70 9.08 -12.00 3.42
CA ALA A 70 8.27 -13.05 4.03
C ALA A 70 8.03 -14.25 3.10
N PHE A 71 8.13 -14.07 1.78
CA PHE A 71 7.89 -15.12 0.79
C PHE A 71 9.18 -15.86 0.43
N GLN A 72 9.96 -16.23 1.45
CA GLN A 72 11.18 -17.02 1.33
C GLN A 72 11.06 -18.28 2.19
N PRO A 73 11.56 -19.44 1.74
CA PRO A 73 11.62 -20.64 2.57
C PRO A 73 12.33 -20.35 3.90
N ASN A 74 11.75 -20.83 5.00
CA ASN A 74 12.20 -20.61 6.37
C ASN A 74 12.10 -19.16 6.88
N SER A 75 11.38 -18.28 6.19
CA SER A 75 10.97 -17.01 6.79
C SER A 75 10.08 -17.25 8.03
N MET A 76 9.90 -16.22 8.85
CA MET A 76 8.99 -16.33 10.00
C MET A 76 7.55 -16.66 9.56
N MET A 77 7.10 -16.12 8.43
CA MET A 77 5.78 -16.40 7.86
C MET A 77 5.66 -17.87 7.43
N ASP A 78 6.67 -18.41 6.74
CA ASP A 78 6.73 -19.82 6.33
C ASP A 78 6.72 -20.77 7.53
N ILE A 79 7.62 -20.56 8.48
CA ILE A 79 7.71 -21.42 9.67
C ILE A 79 6.38 -21.37 10.42
N ARG A 80 5.80 -20.17 10.59
CA ARG A 80 4.54 -20.00 11.28
C ARG A 80 3.40 -20.72 10.54
N SER A 81 3.27 -20.55 9.22
CA SER A 81 2.18 -21.16 8.44
C SER A 81 2.24 -22.69 8.41
N ARG A 82 3.39 -23.29 8.72
CA ARG A 82 3.54 -24.75 8.82
C ARG A 82 3.45 -25.33 10.23
N THR A 83 3.61 -24.52 11.28
CA THR A 83 3.76 -25.01 12.66
C THR A 83 2.64 -24.65 13.62
N ILE A 84 1.80 -23.66 13.30
CA ILE A 84 0.64 -23.32 14.15
C ILE A 84 -0.54 -24.25 13.90
N MET A 85 -1.36 -24.46 14.93
CA MET A 85 -2.53 -25.36 14.87
C MET A 85 -3.62 -24.85 13.92
N ASP A 86 -3.80 -23.53 13.85
CA ASP A 86 -4.83 -22.81 13.10
C ASP A 86 -4.23 -22.08 11.88
N ALA A 87 -3.34 -22.75 11.15
CA ALA A 87 -2.70 -22.17 9.98
C ALA A 87 -3.71 -21.79 8.89
N ASP A 88 -3.47 -20.67 8.21
CA ASP A 88 -4.25 -20.29 7.03
C ASP A 88 -3.97 -21.31 5.91
N PRO A 89 -4.95 -22.14 5.50
CA PRO A 89 -4.72 -23.20 4.51
C PRO A 89 -4.37 -22.66 3.13
N ARG A 90 -4.67 -21.38 2.86
CA ARG A 90 -4.32 -20.71 1.59
C ARG A 90 -2.83 -20.36 1.52
N VAL A 91 -2.14 -20.30 2.66
CA VAL A 91 -0.66 -20.17 2.74
C VAL A 91 -0.06 -21.56 2.91
N GLY A 92 -0.40 -22.26 3.99
CA GLY A 92 0.11 -23.60 4.30
C GLY A 92 1.63 -23.73 4.12
N GLY A 93 2.06 -24.78 3.41
CA GLY A 93 3.46 -25.02 3.06
C GLY A 93 3.95 -24.35 1.77
N ARG A 94 3.11 -23.54 1.10
CA ARG A 94 3.42 -23.03 -0.25
C ARG A 94 4.70 -22.19 -0.30
N ILE A 95 5.03 -21.46 0.77
CA ILE A 95 6.25 -20.63 0.83
C ILE A 95 7.50 -21.51 0.88
N PHE A 96 7.48 -22.60 1.65
CA PHE A 96 8.59 -23.55 1.75
C PHE A 96 8.94 -24.20 0.41
N GLU A 97 7.94 -24.36 -0.47
CA GLU A 97 8.07 -25.01 -1.77
C GLU A 97 8.57 -24.05 -2.87
N LEU A 98 8.65 -22.75 -2.61
CA LEU A 98 9.11 -21.76 -3.59
C LEU A 98 10.58 -21.97 -3.95
N LYS A 99 10.86 -21.93 -5.25
CA LYS A 99 12.23 -21.91 -5.80
C LYS A 99 12.81 -20.49 -5.79
N GLU A 100 14.10 -20.38 -6.06
CA GLU A 100 14.84 -19.11 -6.06
C GLU A 100 14.23 -18.03 -6.99
N ASN A 101 13.65 -18.41 -8.13
CA ASN A 101 12.96 -17.49 -9.04
C ASN A 101 11.45 -17.30 -8.75
N GLU A 102 10.95 -17.94 -7.69
CA GLU A 102 9.55 -17.91 -7.25
C GLU A 102 9.38 -17.21 -5.90
N VAL A 103 10.46 -16.99 -5.15
CA VAL A 103 10.45 -16.23 -3.88
C VAL A 103 10.26 -14.73 -4.08
N GLY A 104 9.81 -14.07 -3.02
CA GLY A 104 9.78 -12.61 -2.94
C GLY A 104 10.98 -12.08 -2.16
N TYR A 105 11.48 -10.90 -2.51
CA TYR A 105 12.43 -10.16 -1.67
C TYR A 105 12.48 -8.67 -1.97
N HIS A 106 13.01 -7.91 -1.01
CA HIS A 106 13.62 -6.59 -1.20
C HIS A 106 15.08 -6.65 -0.76
N LYS A 107 15.98 -6.20 -1.64
CA LYS A 107 17.41 -6.01 -1.38
C LYS A 107 17.72 -4.52 -1.41
N ILE A 108 18.02 -3.96 -0.24
CA ILE A 108 18.41 -2.56 -0.12
C ILE A 108 19.86 -2.41 -0.58
N ARG A 109 20.09 -1.56 -1.59
CA ARG A 109 21.42 -1.30 -2.16
C ARG A 109 22.10 -0.15 -1.46
N SER A 110 21.35 0.91 -1.19
CA SER A 110 21.84 2.09 -0.47
C SER A 110 20.69 2.76 0.26
N LEU A 111 21.02 3.41 1.38
CA LEU A 111 20.10 4.30 2.09
C LEU A 111 20.90 5.50 2.62
N ARG A 112 20.42 6.69 2.32
CA ARG A 112 20.97 7.96 2.84
C ARG A 112 19.89 8.72 3.58
N MET A 113 20.29 9.47 4.60
CA MET A 113 19.45 10.44 5.30
C MET A 113 20.06 11.83 5.08
N ASP A 114 19.30 12.72 4.44
CA ASP A 114 19.71 14.09 4.14
C ASP A 114 21.09 14.18 3.46
N GLY A 115 21.37 13.24 2.55
CA GLY A 115 22.64 13.15 1.83
C GLY A 115 23.77 12.39 2.55
N GLU A 116 23.58 11.96 3.80
CA GLU A 116 24.59 11.17 4.53
C GLU A 116 24.22 9.68 4.53
N PRO A 117 25.17 8.76 4.25
CA PRO A 117 24.90 7.32 4.33
C PRO A 117 24.40 6.91 5.72
N ALA A 118 23.31 6.16 5.77
CA ALA A 118 22.78 5.59 7.01
C ALA A 118 23.24 4.12 7.13
N ALA A 119 23.57 3.70 8.34
CA ALA A 119 23.89 2.29 8.59
C ALA A 119 22.59 1.47 8.66
N ILE A 120 22.57 0.33 7.95
CA ILE A 120 21.38 -0.51 7.84
C ILE A 120 21.66 -1.95 8.27
N GLU A 121 20.66 -2.57 8.88
CA GLU A 121 20.64 -3.98 9.25
C GLU A 121 19.31 -4.60 8.82
N VAL A 122 19.35 -5.75 8.13
CA VAL A 122 18.13 -6.46 7.70
C VAL A 122 17.90 -7.65 8.62
N ALA A 123 16.80 -7.60 9.36
CA ALA A 123 16.31 -8.67 10.22
C ALA A 123 15.01 -9.26 9.64
N GLY A 124 15.16 -10.19 8.69
CA GLY A 124 14.03 -10.83 8.01
C GLY A 124 13.20 -9.86 7.18
N THR A 125 12.03 -9.47 7.71
CA THR A 125 11.10 -8.53 7.05
C THR A 125 11.23 -7.10 7.57
N ILE A 126 12.23 -6.83 8.41
CA ILE A 126 12.47 -5.50 8.98
C ILE A 126 13.85 -5.02 8.53
N LEU A 127 13.91 -3.77 8.06
CA LEU A 127 15.13 -3.00 7.88
C LEU A 127 15.26 -2.06 9.07
N GLU A 128 16.29 -2.23 9.88
CA GLU A 128 16.68 -1.27 10.91
C GLU A 128 17.65 -0.24 10.31
N VAL A 129 17.40 1.04 10.60
CA VAL A 129 18.21 2.14 10.08
C VAL A 129 18.71 2.97 11.26
N GLN A 130 20.02 2.94 11.49
CA GLN A 130 20.66 3.83 12.44
C GLN A 130 20.87 5.20 11.77
N LEU A 131 20.30 6.25 12.36
CA LEU A 131 20.36 7.57 11.76
C LEU A 131 21.74 8.20 11.99
N PRO A 132 22.33 8.86 10.97
CA PRO A 132 23.58 9.61 11.13
C PRO A 132 23.40 10.82 12.07
N ARG A 133 22.18 11.34 12.16
CA ARG A 133 21.78 12.40 13.09
C ARG A 133 20.33 12.21 13.55
N PRO A 134 19.97 12.64 14.78
CA PRO A 134 18.61 12.44 15.26
C PRO A 134 17.58 13.30 14.51
N VAL A 135 16.34 12.79 14.39
CA VAL A 135 15.18 13.60 14.00
C VAL A 135 14.49 14.10 15.27
N LEU A 136 14.62 15.40 15.53
CA LEU A 136 14.02 16.04 16.71
C LEU A 136 12.48 16.07 16.63
N PRO A 137 11.78 16.24 17.76
CA PRO A 137 10.33 16.50 17.77
C PRO A 137 9.95 17.68 16.88
N GLY A 138 8.90 17.51 16.06
CA GLY A 138 8.47 18.47 15.04
C GLY A 138 9.44 18.63 13.85
N GLY A 139 10.53 17.86 13.82
CA GLY A 139 11.51 17.85 12.75
C GLY A 139 11.09 16.99 11.56
N ARG A 140 11.92 17.00 10.52
CA ARG A 140 11.78 16.14 9.35
C ARG A 140 13.14 15.64 8.85
N ALA A 141 13.12 14.56 8.10
CA ALA A 141 14.28 14.02 7.41
C ALA A 141 13.91 13.49 6.03
N VAL A 142 14.83 13.58 5.08
CA VAL A 142 14.70 12.99 3.74
C VAL A 142 15.52 11.71 3.68
N PHE A 143 14.88 10.60 3.34
CA PHE A 143 15.51 9.31 3.12
C PHE A 143 15.58 9.02 1.63
N GLU A 144 16.76 8.73 1.11
CA GLU A 144 16.99 8.36 -0.28
C GLU A 144 17.43 6.89 -0.32
N MET A 145 16.63 6.04 -0.95
CA MET A 145 16.85 4.60 -1.00
C MET A 145 16.92 4.08 -2.43
N GLU A 146 17.91 3.24 -2.71
CA GLU A 146 17.94 2.40 -3.90
C GLU A 146 17.74 0.94 -3.50
N PHE A 147 16.86 0.24 -4.19
CA PHE A 147 16.54 -1.14 -3.87
C PHE A 147 16.22 -1.97 -5.11
N GLU A 148 16.38 -3.28 -4.98
CA GLU A 148 15.99 -4.27 -5.98
C GLU A 148 15.03 -5.27 -5.36
N SER A 149 14.08 -5.76 -6.14
CA SER A 149 13.05 -6.66 -5.63
C SER A 149 12.69 -7.74 -6.64
N GLN A 150 12.22 -8.86 -6.13
CA GLN A 150 11.61 -9.94 -6.92
C GLN A 150 10.18 -10.15 -6.45
N VAL A 151 9.28 -10.28 -7.40
CA VAL A 151 7.87 -10.56 -7.15
C VAL A 151 7.71 -12.06 -6.86
N PRO A 152 7.13 -12.44 -5.70
CA PRO A 152 6.88 -13.84 -5.41
C PRO A 152 5.79 -14.41 -6.32
N LEU A 153 5.77 -15.73 -6.52
CA LEU A 153 4.52 -16.39 -6.92
C LEU A 153 3.42 -16.02 -5.92
N GLN A 154 2.22 -15.76 -6.42
CA GLN A 154 1.14 -15.24 -5.61
C GLN A 154 0.78 -16.19 -4.47
N ILE A 155 0.95 -15.71 -3.23
CA ILE A 155 0.49 -16.36 -2.02
C ILE A 155 -0.38 -15.34 -1.27
N ARG A 156 -1.67 -15.65 -1.16
CA ARG A 156 -2.71 -14.70 -0.69
C ARG A 156 -2.78 -13.47 -1.61
N ARG A 157 -2.62 -12.25 -1.09
CA ARG A 157 -3.03 -11.02 -1.77
C ARG A 157 -1.97 -10.45 -2.72
N ALA A 158 -0.69 -10.81 -2.54
CA ALA A 158 0.42 -10.25 -3.30
C ALA A 158 1.17 -11.30 -4.11
N GLY A 159 1.69 -10.89 -5.27
CA GLY A 159 2.58 -11.69 -6.12
C GLY A 159 2.13 -11.76 -7.57
N ARG A 160 2.76 -12.66 -8.32
CA ARG A 160 2.51 -12.89 -9.74
C ARG A 160 1.75 -14.18 -10.02
N ASP A 161 1.17 -14.26 -11.22
CA ASP A 161 0.53 -15.45 -11.78
C ASP A 161 -0.55 -16.00 -10.84
N ASN A 162 -1.58 -15.19 -10.57
CA ASN A 162 -2.66 -15.63 -9.70
C ASN A 162 -3.47 -16.79 -10.31
N SER A 163 -4.31 -17.45 -9.51
CA SER A 163 -5.10 -18.60 -9.98
C SER A 163 -6.09 -18.28 -11.09
N GLU A 164 -6.43 -17.01 -11.32
CA GLU A 164 -7.31 -16.54 -12.39
C GLU A 164 -6.54 -16.02 -13.62
N GLY A 165 -5.20 -16.17 -13.64
CA GLY A 165 -4.37 -15.77 -14.77
C GLY A 165 -3.97 -14.29 -14.80
N ILE A 166 -4.17 -13.54 -13.71
CA ILE A 166 -3.67 -12.17 -13.57
C ILE A 166 -2.17 -12.18 -13.33
N ALA A 167 -1.43 -11.43 -14.15
CA ALA A 167 0.02 -11.40 -14.14
C ALA A 167 0.61 -10.83 -12.85
N TYR A 168 0.12 -9.69 -12.34
CA TYR A 168 0.67 -9.06 -11.13
C TYR A 168 -0.37 -8.46 -10.20
N SER A 169 -0.27 -8.78 -8.91
CA SER A 169 -0.97 -8.13 -7.80
C SER A 169 0.06 -7.58 -6.81
N MET A 170 0.32 -6.28 -6.90
CA MET A 170 1.46 -5.63 -6.25
C MET A 170 0.99 -4.85 -5.02
N ALA A 171 0.66 -5.61 -3.99
CA ALA A 171 0.43 -5.10 -2.64
C ALA A 171 1.70 -5.23 -1.80
N GLN A 172 1.92 -4.30 -0.87
CA GLN A 172 3.05 -4.38 0.08
C GLN A 172 4.40 -4.60 -0.62
N TRP A 173 4.58 -3.96 -1.77
CA TRP A 173 5.62 -4.31 -2.75
C TRP A 173 6.87 -3.43 -2.66
N TYR A 174 6.90 -2.45 -1.76
CA TYR A 174 8.01 -1.50 -1.60
C TYR A 174 8.51 -1.50 -0.15
N PRO A 175 9.79 -1.13 0.10
CA PRO A 175 10.28 -0.83 1.44
C PRO A 175 9.46 0.30 2.07
N LYS A 176 8.60 -0.04 3.02
CA LYS A 176 7.61 0.89 3.59
C LYS A 176 8.02 1.32 4.99
N MET A 177 8.01 2.63 5.28
CA MET A 177 8.31 3.13 6.63
C MET A 177 7.33 2.51 7.65
N CYS A 178 7.87 1.98 8.74
CA CYS A 178 7.07 1.51 9.86
C CYS A 178 6.40 2.70 10.57
N GLU A 179 5.20 2.50 11.10
CA GLU A 179 4.57 3.55 11.92
C GLU A 179 5.27 3.69 13.27
N TYR A 180 5.34 4.93 13.76
CA TYR A 180 5.77 5.25 15.12
C TYR A 180 4.62 5.96 15.82
N ASP A 181 4.14 5.43 16.93
CA ASP A 181 3.08 6.07 17.73
C ASP A 181 3.44 6.11 19.22
N TYR A 182 2.46 6.34 20.09
CA TYR A 182 2.63 6.38 21.54
C TYR A 182 3.15 5.05 22.16
N GLN A 183 3.17 3.95 21.41
CA GLN A 183 3.76 2.67 21.81
C GLN A 183 5.18 2.48 21.24
N GLY A 184 5.68 3.44 20.47
CA GLY A 184 6.97 3.38 19.79
C GLY A 184 6.85 2.86 18.37
N TRP A 185 7.93 2.22 17.89
CA TRP A 185 7.99 1.69 16.53
C TRP A 185 7.21 0.39 16.37
N HIS A 186 6.32 0.34 15.38
CA HIS A 186 5.58 -0.86 14.98
C HIS A 186 6.36 -1.74 14.01
N ALA A 187 7.61 -2.05 14.33
CA ALA A 187 8.52 -2.87 13.52
C ALA A 187 8.28 -4.39 13.68
N ASN A 188 7.01 -4.82 13.65
CA ASN A 188 6.65 -6.22 13.83
C ASN A 188 6.96 -7.04 12.56
N PRO A 189 7.61 -8.21 12.66
CA PRO A 189 7.84 -9.07 11.50
C PRO A 189 6.54 -9.44 10.79
N TYR A 190 6.56 -9.41 9.46
CA TYR A 190 5.40 -9.75 8.67
C TYR A 190 5.15 -11.26 8.63
N ILE A 191 3.93 -11.64 8.99
CA ILE A 191 3.45 -13.02 9.07
C ILE A 191 2.10 -13.24 8.37
N GLY A 192 1.80 -12.42 7.35
CA GLY A 192 0.55 -12.53 6.58
C GLY A 192 -0.68 -11.99 7.30
N ARG A 193 -0.52 -10.90 8.07
CA ARG A 193 -1.60 -10.22 8.82
C ARG A 193 -1.77 -8.78 8.34
N GLU A 194 -2.76 -8.08 8.88
CA GLU A 194 -2.98 -6.66 8.58
C GLU A 194 -1.76 -5.80 8.92
N PHE A 195 -1.63 -4.68 8.24
CA PHE A 195 -0.51 -3.76 8.37
C PHE A 195 -0.96 -2.40 8.90
N TYR A 196 -0.03 -1.73 9.58
CA TYR A 196 -0.20 -0.38 10.10
C TYR A 196 0.90 0.50 9.50
N GLY A 197 0.54 1.64 8.92
CA GLY A 197 1.46 2.46 8.15
C GLY A 197 1.19 3.95 8.27
N VAL A 198 2.22 4.72 7.95
CA VAL A 198 2.22 6.18 7.99
C VAL A 198 1.29 6.75 6.93
N TRP A 199 0.38 7.64 7.32
CA TRP A 199 -0.43 8.40 6.38
C TRP A 199 0.47 9.37 5.59
N GLY A 200 0.30 9.40 4.27
CA GLY A 200 1.21 10.16 3.43
C GLY A 200 0.73 10.43 2.02
N ASP A 201 1.55 11.18 1.30
CA ASP A 201 1.37 11.44 -0.12
C ASP A 201 2.29 10.52 -0.93
N PHE A 202 1.79 9.97 -2.03
CA PHE A 202 2.56 9.11 -2.93
C PHE A 202 2.62 9.74 -4.32
N ASP A 203 3.83 9.86 -4.87
CA ASP A 203 4.16 10.21 -6.25
C ASP A 203 4.94 9.03 -6.84
N VAL A 204 4.28 8.20 -7.65
CA VAL A 204 4.81 6.90 -8.09
C VAL A 204 4.84 6.84 -9.60
N THR A 205 6.04 6.60 -10.15
CA THR A 205 6.24 6.31 -11.58
C THR A 205 6.61 4.84 -11.76
N ILE A 206 5.82 4.11 -12.54
CA ILE A 206 6.07 2.69 -12.86
C ILE A 206 6.40 2.57 -14.34
N ASN A 207 7.62 2.14 -14.64
CA ASN A 207 8.07 1.83 -15.99
C ASN A 207 7.91 0.33 -16.25
N ILE A 208 6.99 -0.05 -17.12
CA ILE A 208 6.66 -1.44 -17.46
C ILE A 208 6.43 -1.58 -18.96
N ASP A 209 6.59 -2.78 -19.51
CA ASP A 209 6.38 -3.09 -20.92
C ASP A 209 5.02 -2.59 -21.42
N ALA A 210 5.00 -2.00 -22.63
CA ALA A 210 3.89 -1.21 -23.14
C ALA A 210 2.60 -2.01 -23.44
N ASP A 211 2.64 -3.33 -23.38
CA ASP A 211 1.45 -4.18 -23.50
C ASP A 211 0.69 -4.30 -22.18
N TYR A 212 1.30 -3.99 -21.03
CA TYR A 212 0.63 -4.07 -19.73
C TYR A 212 -0.26 -2.84 -19.48
N THR A 213 -1.52 -3.12 -19.12
CA THR A 213 -2.41 -2.14 -18.49
C THR A 213 -2.14 -2.13 -16.99
N VAL A 214 -1.87 -0.95 -16.41
CA VAL A 214 -1.65 -0.80 -14.95
C VAL A 214 -2.87 -0.16 -14.29
N ALA A 215 -3.38 -0.84 -13.26
CA ALA A 215 -4.41 -0.35 -12.36
C ALA A 215 -3.77 -0.03 -11.01
N ALA A 216 -4.06 1.12 -10.41
CA ALA A 216 -3.40 1.51 -9.17
C ALA A 216 -4.26 2.39 -8.25
N THR A 217 -3.80 2.49 -7.00
CA THR A 217 -4.13 3.58 -6.09
C THR A 217 -3.74 4.93 -6.71
N GLY A 218 -4.53 5.97 -6.47
CA GLY A 218 -4.19 7.34 -6.88
C GLY A 218 -4.80 7.79 -8.21
N TYR A 219 -4.35 8.93 -8.68
CA TYR A 219 -4.78 9.58 -9.91
C TYR A 219 -3.68 9.47 -10.95
N LEU A 220 -3.97 8.90 -12.12
CA LEU A 220 -3.03 8.88 -13.24
C LEU A 220 -2.84 10.30 -13.79
N GLN A 221 -1.58 10.74 -13.91
CA GLN A 221 -1.23 12.11 -14.31
C GLN A 221 -1.03 12.27 -15.82
N ASN A 222 -0.74 11.19 -16.54
CA ASN A 222 -0.43 11.19 -17.96
C ASN A 222 -1.32 10.25 -18.81
N PRO A 223 -2.67 10.29 -18.66
CA PRO A 223 -3.58 9.35 -19.32
C PRO A 223 -3.43 9.30 -20.85
N GLU A 224 -3.20 10.44 -21.50
CA GLU A 224 -3.06 10.53 -22.97
C GLU A 224 -1.76 9.91 -23.49
N GLU A 225 -0.72 9.85 -22.66
CA GLU A 225 0.53 9.19 -23.05
C GLU A 225 0.41 7.67 -22.95
N ILE A 226 -0.37 7.21 -21.96
CA ILE A 226 -0.59 5.82 -21.62
C ILE A 226 -1.57 5.14 -22.57
N GLY A 227 -2.78 5.66 -22.76
CA GLY A 227 -3.86 4.92 -23.42
C GLY A 227 -4.46 3.86 -22.50
N HIS A 228 -4.65 2.61 -22.98
CA HIS A 228 -5.19 1.49 -22.18
C HIS A 228 -6.52 1.81 -21.45
N GLY A 229 -7.42 2.54 -22.12
CA GLY A 229 -8.70 2.98 -21.56
C GLY A 229 -8.61 4.21 -20.64
N TYR A 230 -7.41 4.71 -20.31
CA TYR A 230 -7.26 5.97 -19.57
C TYR A 230 -7.33 7.22 -20.46
N GLY A 231 -6.83 7.13 -21.70
CA GLY A 231 -6.82 8.22 -22.68
C GLY A 231 -7.19 7.74 -24.08
N GLU A 232 -7.33 8.66 -25.03
CA GLU A 232 -7.82 8.34 -26.39
C GLU A 232 -6.76 7.66 -27.28
N LYS A 233 -5.49 7.72 -26.88
CA LYS A 233 -4.38 7.16 -27.63
C LYS A 233 -4.38 5.63 -27.61
N THR A 234 -4.15 5.00 -28.75
CA THR A 234 -3.89 3.56 -28.84
C THR A 234 -2.52 3.22 -28.25
N ALA A 235 -2.40 2.03 -27.62
CA ALA A 235 -1.20 1.55 -26.93
C ALA A 235 0.10 1.77 -27.73
N ALA A 236 1.18 2.07 -27.01
CA ALA A 236 2.50 2.27 -27.60
C ALA A 236 3.05 0.98 -28.24
N SER A 237 4.14 1.11 -29.01
CA SER A 237 4.84 -0.04 -29.60
C SER A 237 5.29 -1.02 -28.51
N LYS A 238 5.01 -2.32 -28.72
CA LYS A 238 5.27 -3.42 -27.78
C LYS A 238 6.74 -3.56 -27.33
N ASP A 239 7.69 -2.99 -28.07
CA ASP A 239 9.13 -3.09 -27.75
C ASP A 239 9.62 -2.01 -26.78
N LYS A 240 8.72 -1.19 -26.23
CA LYS A 240 9.05 -0.08 -25.33
C LYS A 240 8.37 -0.26 -23.97
N LYS A 241 8.88 0.46 -22.97
CA LYS A 241 8.18 0.65 -21.69
C LYS A 241 7.30 1.91 -21.74
N LEU A 242 6.18 1.86 -21.05
CA LEU A 242 5.36 3.02 -20.67
C LEU A 242 5.67 3.43 -19.24
N SER A 243 5.60 4.73 -18.96
CA SER A 243 5.84 5.31 -17.64
C SER A 243 4.51 5.78 -17.04
N TYR A 244 3.86 4.90 -16.28
CA TYR A 244 2.62 5.25 -15.57
C TYR A 244 2.93 6.14 -14.37
N HIS A 245 2.46 7.38 -14.36
CA HIS A 245 2.69 8.33 -13.26
C HIS A 245 1.42 8.55 -12.44
N PHE A 246 1.42 8.07 -11.19
CA PHE A 246 0.29 8.19 -10.28
C PHE A 246 0.61 9.13 -9.10
N ILE A 247 -0.41 9.89 -8.67
CA ILE A 247 -0.36 10.66 -7.42
C ILE A 247 -1.50 10.21 -6.52
N ALA A 248 -1.20 9.81 -5.28
CA ALA A 248 -2.20 9.48 -4.25
C ALA A 248 -1.95 10.30 -2.98
N PRO A 249 -2.71 11.39 -2.77
CA PRO A 249 -2.54 12.23 -1.59
C PRO A 249 -3.27 11.65 -0.37
N ASN A 250 -2.69 11.82 0.81
CA ASN A 250 -3.27 11.47 2.11
C ASN A 250 -3.80 10.03 2.19
N VAL A 251 -2.98 9.05 1.82
CA VAL A 251 -3.26 7.62 1.94
C VAL A 251 -2.15 6.92 2.72
N HIS A 252 -2.43 5.78 3.34
CA HIS A 252 -1.42 5.01 4.10
C HIS A 252 -0.74 3.89 3.30
N ASP A 253 -1.13 3.66 2.04
CA ASP A 253 -0.55 2.62 1.20
C ASP A 253 -0.76 2.91 -0.29
N PHE A 254 0.06 2.26 -1.13
CA PHE A 254 -0.02 2.35 -2.58
C PHE A 254 -0.02 0.94 -3.19
N LEU A 255 -1.18 0.52 -3.70
CA LEU A 255 -1.36 -0.71 -4.44
C LEU A 255 -1.23 -0.45 -5.95
N TRP A 256 -0.70 -1.42 -6.69
CA TRP A 256 -1.02 -1.54 -8.11
C TRP A 256 -1.20 -3.00 -8.54
N ALA A 257 -1.75 -3.20 -9.73
CA ALA A 257 -1.84 -4.47 -10.43
C ALA A 257 -1.59 -4.22 -11.92
N ALA A 258 -1.16 -5.26 -12.63
CA ALA A 258 -0.96 -5.15 -14.07
C ALA A 258 -1.17 -6.48 -14.77
N ASP A 259 -1.72 -6.37 -15.98
CA ASP A 259 -1.96 -7.49 -16.86
C ASP A 259 -2.03 -7.00 -18.31
N PRO A 260 -1.51 -7.76 -19.29
CA PRO A 260 -1.64 -7.39 -20.71
C PRO A 260 -3.07 -7.53 -21.25
N ASP A 261 -3.90 -8.37 -20.63
CA ASP A 261 -5.24 -8.72 -21.10
C ASP A 261 -6.36 -8.03 -20.28
N TYR A 262 -6.00 -7.06 -19.43
CA TYR A 262 -7.01 -6.25 -18.73
C TYR A 262 -7.86 -5.44 -19.70
N THR A 263 -9.17 -5.63 -19.58
CA THR A 263 -10.19 -4.66 -19.97
C THR A 263 -10.27 -3.59 -18.90
N HIS A 264 -10.44 -2.33 -19.32
CA HIS A 264 -10.60 -1.18 -18.45
C HIS A 264 -11.91 -0.46 -18.81
N ASP A 265 -12.93 -0.66 -17.98
CA ASP A 265 -14.20 0.06 -18.07
C ASP A 265 -14.23 1.20 -17.04
N THR A 266 -14.94 2.28 -17.35
CA THR A 266 -15.09 3.43 -16.43
C THR A 266 -16.56 3.82 -16.26
N PHE A 267 -16.86 4.37 -15.09
CA PHE A 267 -18.17 4.95 -14.79
C PHE A 267 -18.00 6.26 -14.02
N THR A 268 -18.42 7.38 -14.60
CA THR A 268 -18.41 8.67 -13.92
C THR A 268 -19.71 8.86 -13.16
N ARG A 269 -19.60 8.95 -11.83
CA ARG A 269 -20.72 9.21 -10.93
C ARG A 269 -21.22 10.65 -11.07
N LYS A 270 -22.44 10.91 -10.58
CA LYS A 270 -23.06 12.26 -10.60
C LYS A 270 -22.27 13.30 -9.81
N ASP A 271 -21.55 12.87 -8.78
CA ASP A 271 -20.68 13.73 -7.96
C ASP A 271 -19.29 13.98 -8.59
N GLY A 272 -19.05 13.42 -9.78
CA GLY A 272 -17.78 13.55 -10.50
C GLY A 272 -16.73 12.51 -10.13
N THR A 273 -17.01 11.62 -9.17
CA THR A 273 -16.11 10.50 -8.84
C THR A 273 -16.06 9.50 -9.99
N VAL A 274 -14.86 9.13 -10.44
CA VAL A 274 -14.68 8.15 -11.51
C VAL A 274 -14.42 6.77 -10.90
N LEU A 275 -15.28 5.80 -11.22
CA LEU A 275 -15.06 4.41 -10.86
C LEU A 275 -14.36 3.70 -12.03
N HIS A 276 -13.26 3.03 -11.74
CA HIS A 276 -12.51 2.25 -12.71
C HIS A 276 -12.70 0.75 -12.44
N PHE A 277 -12.79 -0.05 -13.50
CA PHE A 277 -13.00 -1.49 -13.42
C PHE A 277 -12.00 -2.21 -14.32
N PHE A 278 -11.06 -2.92 -13.72
CA PHE A 278 -10.01 -3.66 -14.41
C PHE A 278 -10.21 -5.15 -14.25
N TYR A 279 -10.44 -5.87 -15.35
CA TYR A 279 -10.67 -7.31 -15.33
C TYR A 279 -10.29 -7.96 -16.66
N GLN A 280 -9.91 -9.22 -16.64
CA GLN A 280 -9.79 -10.02 -17.85
C GLN A 280 -11.19 -10.42 -18.30
N LYS A 281 -11.61 -9.92 -19.47
CA LYS A 281 -12.94 -10.16 -20.01
C LYS A 281 -13.03 -11.56 -20.64
N ASN A 282 -13.84 -12.43 -20.05
CA ASN A 282 -14.09 -13.80 -20.52
C ASN A 282 -15.53 -14.24 -20.16
N GLU A 283 -15.88 -15.49 -20.45
CA GLU A 283 -17.23 -16.04 -20.20
C GLU A 283 -17.64 -16.06 -18.71
N ASN A 284 -16.68 -16.07 -17.78
CA ASN A 284 -16.92 -16.06 -16.33
C ASN A 284 -17.03 -14.64 -15.76
N THR A 285 -16.43 -13.65 -16.41
CA THR A 285 -16.34 -12.27 -15.89
C THR A 285 -17.26 -11.28 -16.62
N GLU A 286 -17.50 -11.45 -17.92
CA GLU A 286 -18.17 -10.44 -18.76
C GLU A 286 -19.53 -9.99 -18.22
N GLU A 287 -20.40 -10.93 -17.84
CA GLU A 287 -21.73 -10.57 -17.33
C GLU A 287 -21.66 -9.86 -15.98
N ALA A 288 -20.88 -10.40 -15.04
CA ALA A 288 -20.83 -9.90 -13.67
C ALA A 288 -20.16 -8.52 -13.61
N TRP A 289 -19.00 -8.37 -14.27
CA TRP A 289 -18.26 -7.12 -14.33
C TRP A 289 -18.98 -6.08 -15.18
N GLY A 290 -19.63 -6.46 -16.28
CA GLY A 290 -20.42 -5.52 -17.08
C GLY A 290 -21.62 -4.90 -16.34
N ARG A 291 -22.14 -5.58 -15.30
CA ARG A 291 -23.24 -5.09 -14.45
C ARG A 291 -22.74 -4.34 -13.20
N LEU A 292 -21.50 -4.55 -12.79
CA LEU A 292 -20.94 -4.02 -11.56
C LEU A 292 -20.95 -2.46 -11.51
N PRO A 293 -20.60 -1.71 -12.56
CA PRO A 293 -20.53 -0.25 -12.50
C PRO A 293 -21.82 0.43 -12.03
N ALA A 294 -22.96 0.06 -12.61
CA ALA A 294 -24.25 0.64 -12.26
C ALA A 294 -24.73 0.22 -10.84
N ILE A 295 -24.23 -0.90 -10.32
CA ILE A 295 -24.54 -1.35 -8.95
C ILE A 295 -23.65 -0.59 -7.95
N MET A 296 -22.36 -0.45 -8.24
CA MET A 296 -21.44 0.32 -7.40
C MET A 296 -21.83 1.80 -7.34
N ASP A 297 -22.36 2.37 -8.43
CA ASP A 297 -22.93 3.72 -8.39
C ASP A 297 -24.05 3.86 -7.32
N LYS A 298 -24.95 2.89 -7.25
CA LYS A 298 -26.00 2.89 -6.22
C LYS A 298 -25.45 2.60 -4.82
N ALA A 299 -24.42 1.77 -4.71
CA ALA A 299 -23.77 1.46 -3.44
C ALA A 299 -23.09 2.70 -2.85
N PHE A 300 -22.34 3.45 -3.66
CA PHE A 300 -21.74 4.71 -3.24
C PHE A 300 -22.79 5.76 -2.85
N ASP A 301 -23.93 5.86 -3.57
CA ASP A 301 -25.03 6.75 -3.15
C ASP A 301 -25.52 6.40 -1.75
N PHE A 302 -25.69 5.10 -1.46
CA PHE A 302 -26.08 4.63 -0.14
C PHE A 302 -24.99 4.92 0.91
N ILE A 303 -23.73 4.59 0.63
CA ILE A 303 -22.61 4.78 1.56
C ILE A 303 -22.44 6.27 1.88
N ASN A 304 -22.40 7.14 0.86
CA ASN A 304 -22.24 8.58 1.03
C ASN A 304 -23.37 9.18 1.88
N ALA A 305 -24.61 8.73 1.67
CA ALA A 305 -25.77 9.21 2.43
C ALA A 305 -25.76 8.78 3.91
N ASN A 306 -25.10 7.66 4.26
CA ASN A 306 -25.15 7.07 5.60
C ASN A 306 -23.85 7.26 6.41
N TYR A 307 -22.70 7.30 5.74
CA TYR A 307 -21.37 7.28 6.39
C TYR A 307 -20.50 8.49 6.05
N GLY A 308 -20.98 9.38 5.18
CA GLY A 308 -20.26 10.57 4.75
C GLY A 308 -19.67 10.41 3.35
N GLN A 309 -19.41 11.55 2.71
CA GLN A 309 -18.95 11.59 1.33
C GLN A 309 -17.58 10.92 1.18
N TYR A 310 -17.47 10.02 0.20
CA TYR A 310 -16.18 9.47 -0.21
C TYR A 310 -15.19 10.60 -0.58
N PRO A 311 -13.99 10.66 0.04
CA PRO A 311 -13.15 11.86 -0.01
C PRO A 311 -12.28 11.98 -1.27
N TYR A 312 -12.18 10.94 -2.10
CA TYR A 312 -11.34 10.92 -3.29
C TYR A 312 -12.16 11.02 -4.58
N LYS A 313 -11.51 11.45 -5.66
CA LYS A 313 -12.16 11.65 -6.97
C LYS A 313 -12.22 10.39 -7.83
N GLN A 314 -11.62 9.29 -7.40
CA GLN A 314 -11.65 8.01 -8.11
C GLN A 314 -11.64 6.82 -7.15
N TYR A 315 -12.16 5.68 -7.60
CA TYR A 315 -11.97 4.38 -6.96
C TYR A 315 -11.80 3.27 -8.01
N SER A 316 -10.80 2.40 -7.83
CA SER A 316 -10.50 1.29 -8.76
C SER A 316 -10.91 -0.08 -8.20
N PHE A 317 -11.79 -0.79 -8.91
CA PHE A 317 -12.06 -2.21 -8.70
C PHE A 317 -11.17 -3.03 -9.61
N ILE A 318 -10.30 -3.86 -9.05
CA ILE A 318 -9.22 -4.50 -9.79
C ILE A 318 -9.28 -6.01 -9.59
N GLN A 319 -9.42 -6.76 -10.68
CA GLN A 319 -9.31 -8.21 -10.65
C GLN A 319 -7.87 -8.62 -10.29
N GLY A 320 -7.68 -9.32 -9.19
CA GLY A 320 -6.36 -9.79 -8.77
C GLY A 320 -6.33 -10.35 -7.36
N GLY A 321 -5.14 -10.75 -6.92
CA GLY A 321 -4.90 -11.29 -5.59
C GLY A 321 -5.71 -12.56 -5.31
N ASP A 322 -6.12 -12.72 -4.05
CA ASP A 322 -6.93 -13.82 -3.51
C ASP A 322 -8.00 -13.24 -2.58
N GLY A 323 -9.26 -13.53 -2.88
CA GLY A 323 -10.41 -13.06 -2.11
C GLY A 323 -10.80 -11.62 -2.45
N GLY A 324 -10.67 -10.76 -1.44
CA GLY A 324 -10.92 -9.32 -1.45
C GLY A 324 -9.90 -8.65 -0.50
N MET A 325 -9.45 -7.44 -0.86
CA MET A 325 -8.64 -6.61 0.01
C MET A 325 -8.79 -5.13 -0.32
N GLU A 326 -9.04 -4.36 0.73
CA GLU A 326 -9.19 -2.92 0.71
C GLU A 326 -7.83 -2.22 0.70
N TYR A 327 -7.59 -1.40 -0.33
CA TYR A 327 -6.48 -0.46 -0.38
C TYR A 327 -7.03 0.96 -0.55
N PRO A 328 -6.24 1.99 -0.24
CA PRO A 328 -6.69 3.36 -0.50
C PRO A 328 -6.98 3.56 -1.98
N MET A 329 -8.20 4.02 -2.29
CA MET A 329 -8.66 4.31 -3.66
C MET A 329 -8.70 3.10 -4.61
N ALA A 330 -8.51 1.88 -4.12
CA ALA A 330 -8.48 0.69 -4.94
C ALA A 330 -8.78 -0.58 -4.13
N THR A 331 -9.32 -1.60 -4.77
CA THR A 331 -9.49 -2.93 -4.16
C THR A 331 -9.01 -4.02 -5.11
N LEU A 332 -8.36 -5.05 -4.56
CA LEU A 332 -8.09 -6.30 -5.27
C LEU A 332 -9.18 -7.30 -4.96
N ILE A 333 -9.79 -7.87 -6.00
CA ILE A 333 -10.89 -8.83 -5.88
C ILE A 333 -10.67 -9.96 -6.88
N THR A 334 -10.90 -11.22 -6.49
CA THR A 334 -10.96 -12.31 -7.48
C THR A 334 -12.20 -12.16 -8.37
N GLY A 335 -12.02 -12.19 -9.68
CA GLY A 335 -13.01 -11.76 -10.66
C GLY A 335 -13.97 -12.83 -11.14
N GLU A 336 -13.62 -14.12 -11.07
CA GLU A 336 -14.49 -15.23 -11.51
C GLU A 336 -15.56 -15.57 -10.46
N ARG A 337 -16.41 -14.57 -10.16
CA ARG A 337 -17.45 -14.63 -9.13
C ARG A 337 -18.83 -14.51 -9.76
N SER A 338 -19.80 -15.17 -9.13
CA SER A 338 -21.21 -14.84 -9.40
C SER A 338 -21.46 -13.37 -9.06
N LEU A 339 -22.37 -12.72 -9.80
CA LEU A 339 -22.66 -11.29 -9.60
C LEU A 339 -22.96 -10.93 -8.13
N GLY A 340 -23.77 -11.74 -7.44
CA GLY A 340 -24.09 -11.49 -6.03
C GLY A 340 -22.86 -11.53 -5.12
N SER A 341 -21.93 -12.46 -5.38
CA SER A 341 -20.67 -12.52 -4.63
C SER A 341 -19.74 -11.36 -4.98
N LEU A 342 -19.64 -10.99 -6.27
CA LEU A 342 -18.80 -9.88 -6.72
C LEU A 342 -19.27 -8.54 -6.14
N VAL A 343 -20.58 -8.29 -6.16
CA VAL A 343 -21.20 -7.13 -5.52
C VAL A 343 -20.97 -7.15 -4.01
N GLY A 344 -21.19 -8.31 -3.37
CA GLY A 344 -21.04 -8.44 -1.92
C GLY A 344 -19.63 -8.12 -1.43
N VAL A 345 -18.60 -8.60 -2.12
CA VAL A 345 -17.21 -8.26 -1.79
C VAL A 345 -16.90 -6.81 -2.16
N SER A 346 -17.30 -6.32 -3.34
CA SER A 346 -17.03 -4.93 -3.75
C SER A 346 -17.67 -3.86 -2.84
N VAL A 347 -18.73 -4.20 -2.11
CA VAL A 347 -19.35 -3.31 -1.10
C VAL A 347 -18.70 -3.45 0.27
N HIS A 348 -18.08 -4.60 0.56
CA HIS A 348 -17.36 -4.86 1.80
C HIS A 348 -16.03 -4.10 1.83
N GLU A 349 -15.29 -4.16 0.72
CA GLU A 349 -14.08 -3.37 0.46
C GLU A 349 -14.42 -1.89 0.19
#